data_AF-A0A940BVW5-F1
#
_entry.id   AF-A0A940BVW5-F1
#
_cell.length_a   1.000
_cell.length_b   1.000
_cell.length_c   1.000
_cell.angle_alpha   90.00
_cell.angle_beta   90.00
_cell.angle_gamma   90.00
#
_symmetry.space_group_name_H-M   'P 1'
#
loop_
_entity.id
_entity.type
_entity.pdbx_description
1 polymer ?
#
loop_
_entity_poly.entity_id
_entity_poly.type
_entity_poly.pdbx_seq_one_letter_code
_entity_poly.pdbx_strand_id
1 'polypeptide(L)' 'MNPESAAGMMKTVIMLVAVMLVLWIINMTKHWKAGWTIKHKVMDIAGIILLVVLLILLVIPLFKLI' A
#
# COMPACT_ATOMS: atom_id res chain seq x y z
N MET A 1 8.93 -11.31 -22.57
CA MET A 1 8.16 -10.20 -21.97
C MET A 1 8.93 -8.92 -22.24
N ASN A 2 8.33 -7.93 -22.89
CA ASN A 2 9.04 -6.71 -23.28
C ASN A 2 9.32 -5.88 -22.01
N PRO A 3 10.58 -5.52 -21.67
CA PRO A 3 10.92 -4.85 -20.40
C PRO A 3 10.15 -3.56 -20.16
N GLU A 4 9.81 -2.82 -21.23
CA GLU A 4 8.98 -1.61 -21.17
C GLU A 4 7.54 -1.90 -20.71
N SER A 5 6.95 -3.00 -21.18
CA SER A 5 5.61 -3.45 -20.79
C SER A 5 5.59 -3.90 -19.32
N ALA A 6 6.65 -4.57 -18.86
CA ALA A 6 6.81 -4.97 -17.46
C ALA A 6 6.91 -3.76 -16.52
N ALA A 7 7.70 -2.74 -16.90
CA ALA A 7 7.83 -1.51 -16.13
C ALA A 7 6.51 -0.71 -16.08
N GLY A 8 5.79 -0.65 -17.20
CA GLY A 8 4.46 -0.02 -17.27
C GLY A 8 3.46 -0.67 -16.30
N MET A 9 3.35 -2.01 -16.34
CA MET A 9 2.49 -2.74 -15.41
C MET A 9 2.90 -2.51 -13.94
N MET A 10 4.20 -2.52 -13.64
CA MET A 10 4.69 -2.31 -12.27
C MET A 10 4.35 -0.92 -11.74
N LYS A 11 4.46 0.13 -12.58
CA LYS A 11 4.05 1.49 -12.23
C LYS A 11 2.55 1.55 -11.94
N THR A 12 1.71 0.88 -12.72
CA THR A 12 0.26 0.82 -12.47
C THR A 12 -0.04 0.12 -11.14
N VAL A 13 0.61 -1.01 -10.84
CA VAL A 13 0.42 -1.72 -9.57
C VAL A 13 0.83 -0.87 -8.39
N ILE A 14 1.97 -0.17 -8.46
CA ILE A 14 2.41 0.76 -7.40
C ILE A 14 1.38 1.86 -7.18
N MET A 15 0.85 2.45 -8.26
CA MET A 15 -0.19 3.47 -8.17
C MET A 15 -1.43 2.93 -7.46
N LEU A 16 -1.89 1.72 -7.79
CA LEU A 16 -3.04 1.10 -7.14
C LEU A 16 -2.78 0.83 -5.65
N VAL A 17 -1.60 0.31 -5.29
CA VAL A 17 -1.22 0.07 -3.88
C VAL A 17 -1.14 1.40 -3.11
N ALA A 18 -0.63 2.47 -3.73
CA ALA A 18 -0.62 3.80 -3.12
C ALA A 18 -2.03 4.33 -2.87
N VAL A 19 -2.96 4.14 -3.82
CA VAL A 19 -4.38 4.48 -3.64
C VAL A 19 -5.00 3.67 -2.51
N MET A 20 -4.73 2.36 -2.44
CA MET A 20 -5.20 1.52 -1.33
C MET A 20 -4.68 2.01 0.03
N LEU A 21 -3.43 2.44 0.11
CA LEU A 21 -2.84 2.99 1.34
C LEU A 21 -3.57 4.27 1.78
N VAL A 22 -3.87 5.18 0.85
CA VAL A 22 -4.65 6.40 1.14
C VAL A 22 -6.05 6.04 1.65
N LEU A 23 -6.74 5.12 0.97
CA LEU A 23 -8.06 4.64 1.39
C LEU A 23 -8.02 3.98 2.77
N TRP A 24 -6.94 3.26 3.08
CA TRP A 24 -6.73 2.64 4.38
C TRP A 24 -6.58 3.68 5.49
N ILE A 25 -5.77 4.72 5.26
CA ILE A 25 -5.61 5.84 6.19
C ILE A 25 -6.96 6.53 6.42
N ILE A 26 -7.73 6.78 5.37
CA ILE A 26 -9.08 7.35 5.49
C ILE A 26 -9.98 6.42 6.32
N ASN A 27 -9.93 5.11 6.10
CA ASN A 27 -10.71 4.16 6.90
C ASN A 27 -10.31 4.19 8.39
N MET A 28 -9.01 4.25 8.69
CA MET A 28 -8.50 4.35 10.05
C MET A 28 -8.98 5.63 10.77
N THR A 29 -9.18 6.74 10.05
CA THR A 29 -9.75 7.97 10.64
C THR A 29 -11.18 7.77 11.15
N LYS A 30 -11.95 6.85 10.56
CA LYS A 30 -13.29 6.49 11.05
C LYS A 30 -13.19 5.78 12.40
N HIS A 31 -12.24 4.86 12.56
CA HIS A 31 -12.03 4.16 13.82
C HIS A 31 -11.57 5.10 14.92
N TRP A 32 -10.76 6.11 14.59
CA TRP A 32 -10.38 7.16 15.54
C TRP A 32 -11.61 7.92 16.04
N LYS A 33 -12.49 8.36 15.14
CA LYS A 33 -13.70 9.14 15.47
C LYS A 33 -14.77 8.32 16.20
N ALA A 34 -14.92 7.05 15.86
CA ALA A 34 -15.96 6.17 16.41
C ALA A 34 -15.55 5.47 17.72
N GLY A 35 -14.29 5.57 18.14
CA GLY A 35 -13.74 4.85 19.29
C GLY A 35 -12.92 3.63 18.84
N TRP A 36 -11.61 3.72 19.07
CA TRP A 36 -10.67 2.75 18.52
C TRP A 36 -10.56 1.51 19.42
N THR A 37 -11.26 0.45 19.05
CA THR A 37 -11.18 -0.85 19.75
C THR A 37 -9.81 -1.52 19.56
N ILE A 38 -9.46 -2.45 20.45
CA ILE A 38 -8.21 -3.23 20.34
C ILE A 38 -8.15 -4.00 19.01
N LYS A 39 -9.28 -4.57 18.56
CA LYS A 39 -9.36 -5.29 17.27
C LYS A 39 -9.06 -4.37 16.10
N HIS A 40 -9.65 -3.17 16.10
CA HIS A 40 -9.39 -2.16 15.06
C HIS A 40 -7.91 -1.75 15.05
N LYS A 41 -7.30 -1.50 16.22
CA LYS A 41 -5.87 -1.15 16.32
C LYS A 41 -4.97 -2.21 15.69
N VAL A 42 -5.18 -3.48 16.04
CA VAL A 42 -4.36 -4.58 15.51
C VAL A 42 -4.52 -4.69 13.99
N MET A 43 -5.76 -4.63 13.48
CA MET A 43 -6.02 -4.68 12.04
C MET A 43 -5.42 -3.49 11.29
N ASP A 44 -5.58 -2.28 11.81
CA ASP A 44 -5.10 -1.06 11.16
C ASP A 44 -3.57 -1.05 11.09
N ILE A 45 -2.89 -1.43 12.19
CA ILE A 45 -1.43 -1.55 12.24
C ILE A 45 -0.94 -2.65 11.29
N ALA A 46 -1.53 -3.85 11.35
CA ALA A 46 -1.15 -4.96 10.47
C ALA A 46 -1.35 -4.61 8.99
N GLY A 47 -2.46 -3.96 8.66
CA GLY A 47 -2.76 -3.52 7.30
C GLY A 47 -1.79 -2.45 6.80
N ILE A 48 -1.45 -1.45 7.61
CA ILE A 48 -0.45 -0.43 7.26
C ILE A 48 0.92 -1.07 7.03
N ILE A 49 1.37 -1.94 7.95
CA ILE A 49 2.66 -2.63 7.81
C ILE A 49 2.70 -3.42 6.50
N LEU A 50 1.64 -4.18 6.20
CA LEU A 50 1.57 -5.00 4.99
C LEU A 50 1.59 -4.15 3.72
N LEU A 51 0.82 -3.06 3.66
CA LEU A 51 0.77 -2.17 2.51
C LEU A 51 2.10 -1.42 2.30
N VAL A 52 2.76 -0.99 3.38
CA VAL A 52 4.07 -0.31 3.31
C VAL A 52 5.15 -1.27 2.83
N VAL A 53 5.22 -2.49 3.39
CA VAL A 53 6.17 -3.51 2.95
C VAL A 53 5.95 -3.87 1.49
N LEU A 54 4.69 -4.07 1.06
CA LEU A 54 4.36 -4.34 -0.32
C LEU A 54 4.81 -3.20 -1.25
N LEU A 55 4.57 -1.95 -0.86
CA LEU A 55 4.99 -0.79 -1.64
C LEU A 55 6.51 -0.73 -1.81
N ILE A 56 7.28 -0.97 -0.74
CA ILE A 56 8.74 -1.03 -0.78
C ILE A 56 9.21 -2.14 -1.73
N LEU A 57 8.65 -3.35 -1.61
CA LEU A 57 9.01 -4.49 -2.46
C LEU A 57 8.72 -4.25 -3.94
N LEU A 58 7.67 -3.49 -4.26
CA LEU A 58 7.33 -3.13 -5.64
C LEU A 58 8.21 -1.99 -6.19
N VAL A 59 8.60 -1.04 -5.34
CA VAL A 59 9.39 0.13 -5.73
C VAL A 59 10.88 -0.19 -5.93
N ILE A 60 11.46 -1.06 -5.08
CA ILE A 60 12.89 -1.48 -5.18
C ILE A 60 13.28 -1.96 -6.59
N PRO A 61 12.58 -2.93 -7.22
CA PRO A 61 12.96 -3.42 -8.54
C PRO A 61 12.83 -2.35 -9.62
N LEU A 62 11.94 -1.36 -9.46
CA LEU A 62 11.79 -0.25 -10.39
C LEU A 62 13.03 0.66 -10.41
N PHE A 63 13.67 0.88 -9.26
CA PHE A 63 14.97 1.59 -9.20
C PHE A 63 16.14 0.80 -9.77
N LYS A 64 16.03 -0.53 -9.88
CA LYS A 64 17.04 -1.37 -10.54
C LYS A 64 16.79 -1.52 -12.05
N LEU A 65 15.59 -1.20 -12.51
CA LEU A 65 15.14 -1.30 -13.90
C LEU A 65 15.26 0.02 -14.68
N ILE A 66 15.34 1.15 -13.97
CA ILE A 66 15.66 2.48 -14.51
C ILE A 66 17.17 2.66 -14.50
#